data_AF-A0A5C3R614-F1
#
_entry.id   AF-A0A5C3R614-F1
#
_cell.length_a   1.000
_cell.length_b   1.000
_cell.length_c   1.000
_cell.angle_alpha   90.00
_cell.angle_beta   90.00
_cell.angle_gamma   90.00
#
_symmetry.space_group_name_H-M   'P 1'
#
loop_
_entity.id
_entity.type
_entity.pdbx_description
1 polymer ?
#
loop_
_entity_poly.entity_id
_entity_poly.type
_entity_poly.pdbx_seq_one_letter_code
_entity_poly.pdbx_strand_id
1 'polypeptide(L)'
;MADGSEALIPSLSSGVVGSRFVTESEVDLVRARRDEQWKAAYARLGQEPPPQPKDEVFDGRSLAEKLAANKIAKQEEWEEKTKLANQFRALEEDEVMFLDSLREKEAEEERQRKEKDGEEVQEFRQAVAARTSAANKPTAGDPQDIVEQPEEKPVVAITKKPKAKLLKGVVVKKKAKPPMKPPVASEQPASKVEDELPQAKRRKV
;
A
#
# COMPACT_ATOMS: atom_id res chain seq x y z
N MET A 1 -73.89 3.01 -33.09
CA MET A 1 -72.72 3.80 -33.50
C MET A 1 -71.58 3.42 -32.57
N ALA A 2 -70.66 2.59 -33.05
CA ALA A 2 -69.42 2.23 -32.35
C ALA A 2 -68.24 2.77 -33.17
N ASP A 3 -67.07 2.83 -32.51
CA ASP A 3 -65.76 3.36 -32.91
C ASP A 3 -65.50 4.86 -32.63
N GLY A 4 -64.40 5.25 -31.99
CA GLY A 4 -63.27 4.47 -31.47
C GLY A 4 -62.48 5.34 -30.50
N SER A 5 -62.36 4.87 -29.25
CA SER A 5 -61.43 5.45 -28.28
C SER A 5 -60.01 5.10 -28.72
N GLU A 6 -59.35 6.02 -29.43
CA GLU A 6 -57.89 5.95 -29.61
C GLU A 6 -57.23 5.83 -28.23
N ALA A 7 -56.62 4.67 -27.99
CA ALA A 7 -55.80 4.46 -26.81
C ALA A 7 -54.62 5.45 -26.88
N LEU A 8 -54.65 6.46 -26.02
CA LEU A 8 -53.57 7.42 -25.82
C LEU A 8 -52.35 6.69 -25.24
N ILE A 9 -51.51 6.14 -26.12
CA ILE A 9 -50.28 5.44 -25.75
C ILE A 9 -49.39 6.46 -25.01
N PRO A 10 -48.94 6.19 -23.77
CA PRO A 10 -48.06 7.09 -23.05
C PRO A 10 -46.75 7.28 -23.82
N SER A 11 -46.44 8.52 -24.20
CA SER A 11 -45.17 8.85 -24.87
C SER A 11 -43.99 8.64 -23.93
N LEU A 12 -43.15 7.65 -24.25
CA LEU A 12 -41.93 7.35 -23.49
C LEU A 12 -40.90 8.50 -23.54
N SER A 13 -41.08 9.45 -24.46
CA SER A 13 -40.18 10.60 -24.66
C SER A 13 -40.32 11.70 -23.60
N SER A 14 -41.46 11.82 -22.91
CA SER A 14 -41.73 12.95 -22.00
C SER A 14 -41.43 12.66 -20.53
N GLY A 15 -41.12 11.40 -20.17
CA GLY A 15 -40.79 11.01 -18.80
C GLY A 15 -39.31 11.21 -18.44
N VAL A 16 -38.99 11.11 -17.13
CA VAL A 16 -37.61 11.13 -16.60
C VAL A 16 -36.70 10.12 -17.31
N VAL A 17 -37.25 8.98 -17.72
CA VAL A 17 -36.52 7.93 -18.45
C VAL A 17 -36.30 8.31 -19.92
N GLY A 18 -37.23 9.05 -20.55
CA GLY A 18 -37.14 9.51 -21.94
C GLY A 18 -35.91 10.39 -22.20
N SER A 19 -35.52 11.23 -21.23
CA SER A 19 -34.31 12.05 -21.29
C SER A 19 -32.99 11.24 -21.24
N ARG A 20 -33.04 9.95 -20.93
CA ARG A 20 -31.84 9.07 -20.93
C ARG A 20 -31.65 8.32 -22.24
N PHE A 21 -32.64 8.36 -23.13
CA PHE A 21 -32.57 7.74 -24.44
C PHE A 21 -32.21 8.79 -25.49
N VAL A 22 -31.21 8.45 -26.31
CA VAL A 22 -30.78 9.27 -27.45
C VAL A 22 -31.39 8.66 -28.71
N THR A 23 -31.86 9.50 -29.61
CA THR A 23 -32.42 9.04 -30.89
C THR A 23 -31.29 8.62 -31.84
N GLU A 24 -31.57 7.67 -32.73
CA GLU A 24 -30.58 7.19 -33.71
C GLU A 24 -30.02 8.34 -34.56
N SER A 25 -30.89 9.27 -34.99
CA SER A 25 -30.49 10.46 -35.74
C SER A 25 -29.56 11.38 -34.95
N GLU A 26 -29.78 11.54 -33.65
CA GLU A 26 -28.90 12.33 -32.79
C GLU A 26 -27.51 11.67 -32.64
N VAL A 27 -27.46 10.34 -32.53
CA VAL A 27 -26.18 9.59 -32.52
C VAL A 27 -25.42 9.80 -33.82
N ASP A 28 -26.09 9.72 -34.96
CA ASP A 28 -25.45 9.87 -36.27
C ASP A 28 -24.96 11.30 -36.52
N LEU A 29 -25.71 12.31 -36.09
CA LEU A 29 -25.26 13.71 -36.14
C LEU A 29 -24.03 13.95 -35.26
N VAL A 30 -23.99 13.36 -34.07
CA VAL A 30 -22.83 13.47 -33.18
C VAL A 30 -21.61 12.77 -33.78
N ARG A 31 -21.78 11.58 -34.38
CA ARG A 31 -20.71 10.87 -35.11
C ARG A 31 -20.19 11.69 -36.29
N ALA A 32 -21.08 12.25 -37.11
CA ALA A 32 -20.71 13.09 -38.25
C ALA A 32 -19.92 14.33 -37.82
N ARG A 33 -20.39 15.05 -36.78
CA ARG A 33 -19.66 16.20 -36.23
C ARG A 33 -18.27 15.82 -35.71
N ARG A 34 -18.17 14.69 -35.02
CA ARG A 34 -16.88 14.18 -34.51
C ARG A 34 -15.93 13.86 -35.66
N ASP A 35 -16.44 13.24 -36.71
CA ASP A 35 -15.65 12.85 -37.87
C ASP A 35 -15.21 14.05 -38.72
N GLU A 36 -16.07 15.08 -38.85
CA GLU A 36 -15.71 16.36 -39.47
C GLU A 36 -14.60 17.08 -38.69
N GLN A 37 -14.73 17.16 -37.36
CA GLN A 37 -13.71 17.75 -36.49
C GLN A 37 -12.39 16.97 -36.58
N TRP A 38 -12.47 15.65 -36.63
CA TRP A 38 -11.31 14.78 -36.77
C TRP A 38 -10.61 15.00 -38.13
N LYS A 39 -11.37 15.00 -39.23
CA LYS A 39 -10.85 15.30 -40.57
C LYS A 39 -10.23 16.70 -40.63
N ALA A 40 -10.88 17.71 -40.04
CA ALA A 40 -10.36 19.08 -39.98
C ALA A 40 -9.05 19.17 -39.18
N ALA A 41 -8.93 18.44 -38.08
CA ALA A 41 -7.70 18.39 -37.27
C ALA A 41 -6.51 17.79 -38.06
N TYR A 42 -6.75 16.72 -38.82
CA TYR A 42 -5.72 16.08 -39.65
C TYR A 42 -5.38 16.90 -40.89
N ALA A 43 -6.38 17.53 -41.53
CA ALA A 43 -6.15 18.48 -42.62
C ALA A 43 -5.27 19.66 -42.19
N ARG A 44 -5.45 20.17 -40.97
CA ARG A 44 -4.58 21.19 -40.39
C ARG A 44 -3.14 20.70 -40.17
N LEU A 45 -2.96 19.42 -39.88
CA LEU A 45 -1.65 18.79 -39.69
C LEU A 45 -0.96 18.44 -41.03
N GLY A 46 -1.67 18.55 -42.16
CA GLY A 46 -1.16 18.20 -43.49
C GLY A 46 -1.01 16.69 -43.71
N GLN A 47 -1.68 15.87 -42.90
CA GLN A 47 -1.68 14.41 -42.99
C GLN A 47 -3.08 13.90 -43.31
N GLU A 48 -3.18 12.83 -44.10
CA GLU A 48 -4.46 12.18 -44.34
C GLU A 48 -4.95 11.50 -43.04
N PRO A 49 -6.23 11.68 -42.65
CA PRO A 49 -6.80 10.95 -41.53
C PRO A 49 -6.63 9.44 -41.74
N PRO A 50 -6.07 8.69 -40.76
CA PRO A 50 -6.02 7.24 -40.83
C PRO A 50 -7.41 6.65 -41.08
N PRO A 51 -7.51 5.52 -41.81
CA PRO A 51 -8.79 4.87 -42.04
C PRO A 51 -9.45 4.59 -40.70
N GLN A 52 -10.73 4.99 -40.58
CA GLN A 52 -11.46 4.79 -39.33
C GLN A 52 -11.45 3.31 -38.98
N PRO A 53 -11.24 2.96 -37.68
CA PRO A 53 -11.40 1.59 -37.25
C PRO A 53 -12.80 1.13 -37.64
N LYS A 54 -12.88 0.07 -38.44
CA LYS A 54 -14.16 -0.51 -38.85
C LYS A 54 -14.92 -0.91 -37.60
N ASP A 55 -16.22 -0.62 -37.58
CA ASP A 55 -17.10 -1.08 -36.52
C ASP A 55 -16.88 -2.57 -36.31
N GLU A 56 -16.71 -2.96 -35.05
CA GLU A 56 -16.40 -4.33 -34.66
C GLU A 56 -17.36 -5.29 -35.36
N VAL A 57 -16.80 -6.23 -36.11
CA VAL A 57 -17.56 -7.24 -36.86
C VAL A 57 -18.59 -7.83 -35.92
N PHE A 58 -19.87 -7.77 -36.32
CA PHE A 58 -20.99 -8.23 -35.51
C PHE A 58 -20.70 -9.63 -34.95
N ASP A 59 -20.35 -9.68 -33.66
CA ASP A 59 -20.05 -10.91 -32.98
C ASP A 59 -21.35 -11.68 -32.78
N GLY A 60 -21.46 -12.82 -33.48
CA GLY A 60 -22.63 -13.71 -33.46
C GLY A 60 -22.84 -14.44 -32.13
N ARG A 61 -21.95 -14.25 -31.14
CA ARG A 61 -22.15 -14.72 -29.77
C ARG A 61 -23.33 -14.02 -29.11
N SER A 62 -24.02 -14.78 -28.26
CA SER A 62 -25.12 -14.24 -27.45
C SER A 62 -24.59 -13.16 -26.49
N LEU A 63 -25.42 -12.17 -26.15
CA LEU A 63 -25.08 -11.17 -25.14
C LEU A 63 -24.67 -11.81 -23.81
N ALA A 64 -25.27 -12.96 -23.45
CA ALA A 64 -24.91 -13.70 -22.26
C ALA A 64 -23.45 -14.18 -22.30
N GLU A 65 -22.98 -14.67 -23.45
CA GLU A 65 -21.60 -15.12 -23.66
C GLU A 65 -20.63 -13.93 -23.60
N LYS A 66 -21.00 -12.79 -24.20
CA LYS A 66 -20.22 -11.54 -24.11
C LYS A 66 -20.08 -11.07 -22.66
N LEU A 67 -21.17 -11.09 -21.89
CA LEU A 67 -21.14 -10.68 -20.48
C LEU A 67 -20.35 -11.68 -19.63
N ALA A 68 -20.42 -12.98 -19.92
CA ALA A 68 -19.62 -14.00 -19.25
C ALA A 68 -18.13 -13.77 -19.54
N ALA A 69 -17.74 -13.58 -20.80
CA ALA A 69 -16.36 -13.29 -21.19
C ALA A 69 -15.83 -12.02 -20.50
N ASN A 70 -16.62 -10.95 -20.43
CA ASN A 70 -16.24 -9.72 -19.72
C ASN A 70 -16.04 -9.93 -18.22
N LYS A 71 -16.86 -10.79 -17.59
CA LYS A 71 -16.71 -11.12 -16.16
C LYS A 71 -15.46 -11.95 -15.93
N ILE A 72 -15.22 -12.95 -16.78
CA ILE A 72 -14.05 -13.82 -16.73
C ILE A 72 -12.79 -12.99 -16.94
N ALA A 73 -12.72 -12.15 -17.98
CA ALA A 73 -11.57 -11.28 -18.23
C ALA A 73 -11.27 -10.36 -17.04
N LYS A 74 -12.30 -9.74 -16.45
CA LYS A 74 -12.12 -8.91 -15.24
C LYS A 74 -11.63 -9.72 -14.04
N GLN A 75 -12.13 -10.95 -13.89
CA GLN A 75 -11.74 -11.84 -12.81
C GLN A 75 -10.29 -12.31 -12.99
N GLU A 76 -9.92 -12.73 -14.20
CA GLU A 76 -8.56 -13.13 -14.57
C GLU A 76 -7.57 -11.99 -14.35
N GLU A 77 -7.86 -10.77 -14.82
CA GLU A 77 -7.01 -9.60 -14.56
C GLU A 77 -6.85 -9.30 -13.05
N TRP A 78 -7.93 -9.46 -12.28
CA TRP A 78 -7.89 -9.24 -10.84
C TRP A 78 -7.08 -10.32 -10.13
N GLU A 79 -7.27 -11.58 -10.53
CA GLU A 79 -6.50 -12.72 -10.04
C GLU A 79 -5.03 -12.57 -10.40
N GLU A 80 -4.68 -12.18 -11.62
CA GLU A 80 -3.31 -11.93 -12.05
C GLU A 80 -2.63 -10.82 -11.25
N LYS A 81 -3.32 -9.69 -11.01
CA LYS A 81 -2.78 -8.59 -10.18
C LYS A 81 -2.62 -9.01 -8.72
N THR A 82 -3.51 -9.86 -8.22
CA THR A 82 -3.49 -10.34 -6.83
C THR A 82 -2.59 -11.57 -6.66
N LYS A 83 -2.19 -12.22 -7.76
CA LYS A 83 -1.36 -13.42 -7.75
C LYS A 83 0.01 -13.08 -7.18
N LEU A 84 0.37 -13.72 -6.07
CA LEU A 84 1.69 -13.57 -5.43
C LEU A 84 2.85 -13.87 -6.39
N ALA A 85 2.62 -14.77 -7.36
CA ALA A 85 3.62 -15.10 -8.37
C ALA A 85 4.04 -13.90 -9.24
N ASN A 86 3.14 -12.92 -9.43
CA ASN A 86 3.44 -11.70 -10.20
C ASN A 86 4.01 -10.58 -9.31
N GLN A 87 3.84 -10.68 -8.00
CA GLN A 87 4.31 -9.66 -7.05
C GLN A 87 5.80 -9.81 -6.74
N PHE A 88 6.33 -11.04 -6.78
CA PHE A 88 7.72 -11.33 -6.47
C PHE A 88 8.43 -11.86 -7.70
N ARG A 89 9.52 -11.18 -8.07
CA ARG A 89 10.53 -11.69 -9.01
C ARG A 89 11.76 -12.14 -8.24
N ALA A 90 12.59 -12.98 -8.85
CA ALA A 90 13.92 -13.24 -8.33
C ALA A 90 14.76 -11.95 -8.35
N LEU A 91 15.69 -11.82 -7.41
CA LEU A 91 16.68 -10.75 -7.44
C LEU A 91 17.68 -11.03 -8.55
N GLU A 92 18.12 -9.96 -9.22
CA GLU A 92 19.20 -10.01 -10.20
C GLU A 92 20.56 -10.13 -9.48
N GLU A 93 21.59 -10.62 -10.18
CA GLU A 93 22.92 -10.85 -9.58
C GLU A 93 23.51 -9.56 -8.97
N ASP A 94 23.38 -8.44 -9.69
CA ASP A 94 23.84 -7.12 -9.23
C ASP A 94 23.06 -6.64 -7.97
N GLU A 95 21.77 -6.96 -7.87
CA GLU A 95 20.95 -6.61 -6.70
C GLU A 95 21.38 -7.40 -5.46
N VAL A 96 21.72 -8.69 -5.64
CA VAL A 96 22.27 -9.52 -4.55
C VAL A 96 23.61 -8.96 -4.08
N MET A 97 24.51 -8.64 -5.01
CA MET A 97 25.81 -8.04 -4.69
C MET A 97 25.66 -6.71 -3.96
N PHE A 98 24.69 -5.89 -4.35
CA PHE A 98 24.38 -4.64 -3.65
C PHE A 98 23.94 -4.89 -2.20
N LEU A 99 23.03 -5.84 -1.96
CA LEU A 99 22.58 -6.17 -0.60
C LEU A 99 23.72 -6.72 0.27
N ASP A 100 24.62 -7.51 -0.31
CA ASP A 100 25.80 -8.00 0.40
C ASP A 100 26.79 -6.88 0.71
N SER A 101 27.00 -5.92 -0.19
CA SER A 101 27.81 -4.72 0.09
C SER A 101 27.23 -3.87 1.23
N LEU A 102 25.90 -3.78 1.34
CA LEU A 102 25.25 -3.07 2.46
C LEU A 102 25.45 -3.80 3.78
N ARG A 103 25.34 -5.14 3.79
CA ARG A 103 25.62 -5.95 4.99
C ARG A 103 27.07 -5.83 5.43
N GLU A 104 28.01 -5.87 4.47
CA GLU A 104 29.43 -5.70 4.75
C GLU A 104 29.68 -4.31 5.35
N LYS A 105 29.12 -3.26 4.78
CA LYS A 105 29.23 -1.90 5.30
C LYS A 105 28.65 -1.75 6.72
N GLU A 106 27.47 -2.32 6.97
CA GLU A 106 26.86 -2.29 8.32
C GLU A 106 27.73 -3.04 9.34
N ALA A 107 28.27 -4.19 8.96
CA ALA A 107 29.18 -4.96 9.81
C ALA A 107 30.51 -4.23 10.06
N GLU A 108 31.05 -3.52 9.07
CA GLU A 108 32.24 -2.69 9.22
C GLU A 108 32.01 -1.51 10.15
N GLU A 109 30.88 -0.81 10.01
CA GLU A 109 30.50 0.29 10.89
C GLU A 109 30.31 -0.20 12.33
N GLU A 110 29.66 -1.34 12.54
CA GLU A 110 29.53 -1.97 13.86
C GLU A 110 30.90 -2.39 14.41
N ARG A 111 31.76 -2.99 13.58
CA ARG A 111 33.12 -3.40 13.99
C ARG A 111 33.94 -2.19 14.41
N GLN A 112 33.93 -1.11 13.62
CA GLN A 112 34.65 0.12 13.95
C GLN A 112 34.11 0.76 15.24
N ARG A 113 32.80 0.75 15.44
CA ARG A 113 32.20 1.24 16.68
C ARG A 113 32.66 0.40 17.88
N LYS A 114 32.63 -0.93 17.76
CA LYS A 114 33.07 -1.84 18.80
C LYS A 114 34.57 -1.72 19.11
N GLU A 115 35.38 -1.46 18.09
CA GLU A 115 36.82 -1.22 18.23
C GLU A 115 37.07 0.08 19.01
N LYS A 116 36.44 1.19 18.62
CA LYS A 116 36.52 2.47 19.35
C LYS A 116 36.04 2.35 20.80
N ASP A 117 34.87 1.75 21.01
CA ASP A 117 34.34 1.49 22.35
C ASP A 117 35.30 0.62 23.17
N GLY A 118 35.95 -0.36 22.52
CA GLY A 118 36.95 -1.23 23.11
C GLY A 118 38.25 -0.50 23.51
N GLU A 119 38.74 0.39 22.66
CA GLU A 119 39.91 1.25 22.92
C GLU A 119 39.66 2.17 24.11
N GLU A 120 38.54 2.89 24.13
CA GLU A 120 38.16 3.79 25.24
C GLU A 120 38.10 3.03 26.59
N VAL A 121 37.50 1.83 26.58
CA VAL A 121 37.45 0.97 27.78
C VAL A 121 38.83 0.49 28.20
N GLN A 122 39.71 0.14 27.24
CA GLN A 122 41.08 -0.28 27.53
C GLN A 122 41.90 0.87 28.12
N GLU A 123 41.83 2.05 27.54
CA GLU A 123 42.50 3.25 28.05
C GLU A 123 42.05 3.60 29.47
N PHE A 124 40.74 3.55 29.73
CA PHE A 124 40.21 3.75 31.08
C PHE A 124 40.77 2.72 32.08
N ARG A 125 40.80 1.43 31.71
CA ARG A 125 41.39 0.38 32.55
C ARG A 125 42.87 0.64 32.83
N GLN A 126 43.63 1.05 31.82
CA GLN A 126 45.04 1.40 31.98
C GLN A 126 45.23 2.62 32.89
N ALA A 127 44.45 3.69 32.72
CA ALA A 127 44.52 4.88 33.56
C ALA A 127 44.14 4.59 35.02
N VAL A 128 43.11 3.78 35.26
CA VAL A 128 42.74 3.33 36.61
C VAL A 128 43.87 2.50 37.22
N ALA A 129 44.44 1.54 36.47
CA ALA A 129 45.56 0.72 36.93
C ALA A 129 46.82 1.55 37.23
N ALA A 130 47.12 2.57 36.40
CA ALA A 130 48.22 3.49 36.63
C ALA A 130 48.00 4.33 37.89
N ARG A 131 46.77 4.85 38.08
CA ARG A 131 46.39 5.62 39.28
C ARG A 131 46.48 4.77 40.55
N THR A 132 45.98 3.55 40.53
CA THR A 132 46.05 2.64 41.70
C THR A 132 47.48 2.19 41.97
N SER A 133 48.30 1.98 40.94
CA SER A 133 49.72 1.64 41.09
C SER A 133 50.53 2.81 41.62
N ALA A 134 50.25 4.05 41.18
CA ALA A 134 50.86 5.26 41.71
C ALA A 134 50.47 5.50 43.17
N ALA A 135 49.20 5.26 43.55
CA ALA A 135 48.75 5.36 44.93
C ALA A 135 49.34 4.29 45.86
N ASN A 136 49.71 3.12 45.32
CA ASN A 136 50.34 2.02 46.08
C ASN A 136 51.88 2.05 46.06
N LYS A 137 52.51 3.03 45.39
CA LYS A 137 53.98 3.21 45.48
C LYS A 137 54.31 3.84 46.83
N PRO A 138 55.07 3.19 47.73
CA PRO A 138 55.44 3.80 48.99
C PRO A 138 56.33 5.01 48.70
N THR A 139 55.81 6.20 49.02
CA THR A 139 56.59 7.43 48.98
C THR A 139 57.61 7.38 50.12
N ALA A 140 58.89 7.43 49.77
CA ALA A 140 59.96 7.65 50.73
C ALA A 140 60.21 9.16 50.79
N GLY A 141 59.75 9.77 51.88
CA GLY A 141 60.23 11.04 52.49
C GLY A 141 60.22 12.32 51.65
N ASP A 142 59.29 13.23 51.92
CA ASP A 142 59.57 14.50 52.62
C ASP A 142 58.24 15.25 52.91
N PRO A 143 58.01 15.82 54.10
CA PRO A 143 56.89 16.70 54.38
C PRO A 143 57.37 18.17 54.39
N GLN A 144 56.69 19.09 53.71
CA GLN A 144 56.49 20.48 54.18
C GLN A 144 55.49 21.21 53.27
N ASP A 145 54.87 22.23 53.88
CA ASP A 145 54.10 23.33 53.31
C ASP A 145 52.60 23.16 53.07
N ILE A 146 51.91 23.32 54.20
CA ILE A 146 50.71 24.13 54.41
C ILE A 146 50.81 25.44 53.59
N VAL A 147 49.73 25.87 52.91
CA VAL A 147 49.16 27.24 52.91
C VAL A 147 48.05 27.41 51.87
N GLU A 148 46.93 27.94 52.37
CA GLU A 148 45.87 28.75 51.76
C GLU A 148 44.81 28.17 50.77
N GLN A 149 43.63 28.03 51.37
CA GLN A 149 42.29 28.25 50.82
C GLN A 149 42.14 29.70 50.29
N PRO A 150 41.27 29.94 49.28
CA PRO A 150 40.02 30.65 49.64
C PRO A 150 38.76 30.16 48.89
N GLU A 151 37.65 30.44 49.56
CA GLU A 151 36.22 30.29 49.21
C GLU A 151 35.88 30.95 47.84
N GLU A 152 34.85 30.59 47.06
CA GLU A 152 33.42 30.77 47.34
C GLU A 152 32.50 30.23 46.20
N LYS A 153 31.28 29.83 46.60
CA LYS A 153 29.94 29.89 45.95
C LYS A 153 29.41 28.78 45.02
N PRO A 154 28.12 28.37 45.20
CA PRO A 154 27.49 27.25 44.48
C PRO A 154 26.71 27.72 43.26
N VAL A 155 26.78 26.99 42.14
CA VAL A 155 25.85 27.15 41.02
C VAL A 155 25.04 25.87 40.83
N VAL A 156 23.76 26.01 41.12
CA VAL A 156 22.69 25.03 40.98
C VAL A 156 22.51 24.69 39.49
N ALA A 157 22.72 23.43 39.11
CA ALA A 157 22.39 22.94 37.77
C ALA A 157 21.12 22.08 37.82
N ILE A 158 20.03 22.68 37.36
CA ILE A 158 18.69 22.10 37.20
C ILE A 158 18.74 21.04 36.09
N THR A 159 18.64 19.75 36.42
CA THR A 159 18.42 18.69 35.42
C THR A 159 16.94 18.65 35.04
N LYS A 160 16.56 19.32 33.95
CA LYS A 160 15.27 19.14 33.28
C LYS A 160 15.25 17.81 32.53
N LYS A 161 14.26 16.97 32.85
CA LYS A 161 13.96 15.66 32.24
C LYS A 161 13.76 15.78 30.72
N PRO A 162 14.27 14.86 29.88
CA PRO A 162 13.84 14.78 28.49
C PRO A 162 12.49 14.06 28.39
N LYS A 163 11.45 14.77 27.94
CA LYS A 163 10.18 14.20 27.48
C LYS A 163 10.41 13.54 26.11
N ALA A 164 10.94 12.32 26.13
CA ALA A 164 11.03 11.50 24.93
C ALA A 164 9.65 10.91 24.62
N LYS A 165 8.97 11.44 23.59
CA LYS A 165 8.33 10.70 22.49
C LYS A 165 7.51 9.42 22.78
N LEU A 166 6.91 9.24 23.96
CA LEU A 166 5.86 8.24 24.15
C LEU A 166 4.56 8.79 23.55
N LEU A 167 3.82 7.97 22.80
CA LEU A 167 2.49 8.23 22.16
C LEU A 167 2.45 8.40 20.63
N LYS A 168 3.53 8.08 19.90
CA LYS A 168 3.40 7.75 18.47
C LYS A 168 3.03 6.27 18.33
N GLY A 169 1.73 5.97 18.45
CA GLY A 169 1.24 4.60 18.27
C GLY A 169 -0.14 4.27 18.86
N VAL A 170 -0.99 5.25 19.16
CA VAL A 170 -2.39 4.96 19.55
C VAL A 170 -3.27 4.96 18.31
N VAL A 171 -3.59 3.76 17.80
CA VAL A 171 -4.66 3.56 16.80
C VAL A 171 -5.94 3.25 17.55
N VAL A 172 -6.93 4.15 17.49
CA VAL A 172 -8.27 3.91 18.02
C VAL A 172 -9.08 3.08 17.02
N LYS A 173 -9.53 1.89 17.44
CA LYS A 173 -10.42 1.02 16.65
C LYS A 173 -11.82 1.67 16.57
N LYS A 174 -12.18 2.15 15.37
CA LYS A 174 -13.51 2.70 15.06
C LYS A 174 -14.60 1.62 15.27
N LYS A 175 -15.63 1.97 16.04
CA LYS A 175 -16.80 1.12 16.30
C LYS A 175 -17.57 0.82 15.00
N ALA A 176 -17.96 -0.44 14.83
CA ALA A 176 -18.84 -0.90 13.77
C ALA A 176 -20.26 -0.34 13.96
N LYS A 177 -20.83 0.20 12.88
CA LYS A 177 -22.23 0.61 12.77
C LYS A 177 -23.03 -0.62 12.28
N PRO A 178 -24.11 -1.04 12.95
CA PRO A 178 -24.87 -2.21 12.51
C PRO A 178 -25.64 -1.93 11.20
N PRO A 179 -25.76 -2.91 10.28
CA PRO A 179 -26.50 -2.74 9.03
C PRO A 179 -28.01 -2.76 9.25
N MET A 180 -28.69 -1.77 8.66
CA MET A 180 -30.15 -1.71 8.53
C MET A 180 -30.64 -2.80 7.56
N LYS A 181 -31.69 -3.52 7.97
CA LYS A 181 -32.46 -4.48 7.16
C LYS A 181 -33.47 -3.74 6.28
N PRO A 182 -33.81 -4.29 5.10
CA PRO A 182 -35.19 -4.34 4.61
C PRO A 182 -35.65 -5.80 4.33
N PRO A 183 -36.96 -6.04 4.05
CA PRO A 183 -37.73 -7.07 4.75
C PRO A 183 -37.99 -8.39 3.99
N VAL A 184 -38.34 -9.37 4.83
CA VAL A 184 -39.10 -10.63 4.66
C VAL A 184 -39.67 -10.95 3.26
N ALA A 185 -39.31 -12.14 2.75
CA ALA A 185 -40.20 -13.05 2.02
C ALA A 185 -39.81 -14.52 2.33
N SER A 186 -40.82 -15.32 2.67
CA SER A 186 -40.89 -16.80 2.69
C SER A 186 -40.41 -17.41 1.36
N GLU A 187 -39.89 -18.63 1.23
CA GLU A 187 -40.40 -19.94 1.64
C GLU A 187 -39.33 -21.03 1.31
N GLN A 188 -39.40 -22.17 2.00
CA GLN A 188 -38.54 -23.38 1.94
C GLN A 188 -38.80 -24.25 0.66
N PRO A 189 -38.12 -25.40 0.35
CA PRO A 189 -37.48 -26.35 1.28
C PRO A 189 -36.19 -27.11 0.84
N ALA A 190 -35.73 -27.88 1.82
CA ALA A 190 -34.56 -28.76 1.92
C ALA A 190 -34.28 -29.76 0.78
N SER A 191 -32.99 -30.06 0.61
CA SER A 191 -32.51 -31.43 0.37
C SER A 191 -31.23 -31.69 1.15
N LYS A 192 -31.18 -32.89 1.72
CA LYS A 192 -30.22 -33.42 2.68
C LYS A 192 -29.46 -34.51 1.94
N VAL A 193 -28.14 -34.39 1.83
CA VAL A 193 -27.27 -35.52 1.45
C VAL A 193 -26.05 -35.47 2.37
N GLU A 194 -26.03 -36.44 3.27
CA GLU A 194 -24.86 -36.83 4.04
C GLU A 194 -23.86 -37.50 3.09
N ASP A 195 -22.57 -37.23 3.25
CA ASP A 195 -21.59 -38.28 2.96
C ASP A 195 -20.38 -38.17 3.88
N GLU A 196 -19.97 -39.35 4.34
CA GLU A 196 -19.04 -39.63 5.42
C GLU A 196 -17.58 -39.23 5.14
N LEU A 197 -16.90 -38.98 6.25
CA LEU A 197 -15.46 -38.75 6.42
C LEU A 197 -14.62 -40.01 6.06
N PRO A 198 -13.27 -39.92 5.88
CA PRO A 198 -12.41 -39.94 7.06
C PRO A 198 -11.15 -39.07 7.05
N GLN A 199 -10.78 -38.74 8.29
CA GLN A 199 -9.60 -38.03 8.77
C GLN A 199 -8.29 -38.67 8.33
N ALA A 200 -7.34 -37.86 7.85
CA ALA A 200 -5.92 -38.22 7.81
C ALA A 200 -5.17 -37.51 8.95
N LYS A 201 -4.61 -38.31 9.86
CA LYS A 201 -3.83 -37.90 11.02
C LYS A 201 -2.40 -37.50 10.63
N ARG A 202 -1.95 -36.36 11.14
CA ARG A 202 -0.61 -36.01 11.69
C ARG A 202 0.61 -36.81 11.19
N ARG A 203 1.61 -36.11 10.66
CA ARG A 203 3.02 -36.32 11.07
C ARG A 203 3.71 -34.97 11.29
N LYS A 204 4.14 -34.78 12.53
CA LYS A 204 5.12 -33.79 12.96
C LYS A 204 6.49 -34.45 12.74
N VAL A 205 7.38 -33.77 12.03
CA VAL A 205 8.84 -33.93 12.17
C VAL A 205 9.36 -32.54 12.48
#